data_AF-G3SRX6-F1
#
_entry.id   AF-G3SRX6-F1
#
_cell.length_a   1.000
_cell.length_b   1.000
_cell.length_c   1.000
_cell.angle_alpha   90.00
_cell.angle_beta   90.00
_cell.angle_gamma   90.00
#
_symmetry.space_group_name_H-M   'P 1'
#
loop_
_entity.id
_entity.type
_entity.pdbx_description
1 polymer ?
#
loop_
_entity_poly.entity_id
_entity_poly.type
_entity_poly.pdbx_seq_one_letter_code
_entity_poly.pdbx_strand_id
1 'polypeptide(L)'
;MDSELTHSIVGSYLKPPERVFVPSFTQYETSQNCHPVKVEVTPPEVFHSPNSQALILALKTLQDKIHRLELERTQAEDNLNILSKEAAQYKKALENETNERNLAHQELIKQKKDISIQLSSAQSRCTLLEKQLEYTKRMVLNAEREKNIILEQQAQLQREKEQDHMKLHAKLEKLDVLEKECFRLTTTQKTAEDKIKHLEEKLKEEEHQRKLFQDKASELQTGLEINRILMSSVSNSKHSKGKKKSSKKTKCLKRGLPQESYSKFGAPSFVPGKKPSRILQCKAAPPHPENSVSVCDNLSELLMAMQDELDQMNMEHQELLNQMKETQSHSVCEDIESELEHLVKKMEIKGEQISKLKKHQDSVHKLQKKLQNSRMSEASGIQREDSNSKGSKNVKNSPRKCSHESSPLQKNSNFHPKRVHNLQMKLSKDDIMWEQ
;
A
#
# COMPACT_ATOMS: atom_id res chain seq x y z
N MET A 1 -36.18 15.33 13.55
CA MET A 1 -37.30 14.41 13.83
C MET A 1 -37.91 14.85 15.12
N ASP A 2 -38.78 15.84 14.98
CA ASP A 2 -39.63 16.40 16.02
C ASP A 2 -40.71 15.40 16.41
N SER A 3 -41.16 15.45 17.66
CA SER A 3 -42.51 15.03 18.05
C SER A 3 -42.89 15.74 19.34
N GLU A 4 -43.50 16.92 19.18
CA GLU A 4 -44.45 17.48 20.12
C GLU A 4 -45.81 16.76 20.01
N LEU A 5 -46.60 16.94 21.07
CA LEU A 5 -48.07 17.04 21.09
C LEU A 5 -48.88 15.74 21.33
N THR A 6 -49.54 15.67 22.48
CA THR A 6 -51.01 15.90 22.60
C THR A 6 -51.52 15.77 24.04
N HIS A 7 -52.65 16.42 24.29
CA HIS A 7 -53.19 16.91 25.56
C HIS A 7 -54.11 15.92 26.30
N SER A 8 -54.37 16.24 27.59
CA SER A 8 -55.72 16.51 28.15
C SER A 8 -56.27 15.58 29.25
N ILE A 9 -57.09 16.23 30.11
CA ILE A 9 -58.17 15.75 31.00
C ILE A 9 -57.86 15.58 32.50
N VAL A 10 -58.00 16.73 33.20
CA VAL A 10 -58.94 17.02 34.30
C VAL A 10 -59.37 15.87 35.22
N GLY A 11 -59.09 16.08 36.52
CA GLY A 11 -59.70 15.38 37.65
C GLY A 11 -59.54 16.16 38.96
N SER A 12 -60.10 17.37 39.02
CA SER A 12 -60.27 18.12 40.27
C SER A 12 -61.37 17.45 41.11
N TYR A 13 -61.02 16.87 42.26
CA TYR A 13 -61.97 16.56 43.31
C TYR A 13 -61.41 16.94 44.69
N LEU A 14 -61.92 18.07 45.19
CA LEU A 14 -62.31 18.36 46.57
C LEU A 14 -61.40 17.83 47.69
N LYS A 15 -60.59 18.74 48.22
CA LYS A 15 -60.08 18.72 49.60
C LYS A 15 -61.30 18.67 50.55
N PRO A 16 -61.48 17.64 51.40
CA PRO A 16 -62.58 17.64 52.35
C PRO A 16 -62.31 18.63 53.50
N PRO A 17 -63.36 19.20 54.13
CA PRO A 17 -63.24 20.33 55.06
C PRO A 17 -62.52 19.97 56.36
N GLU A 18 -61.85 20.97 56.96
CA GLU A 18 -61.56 21.02 58.39
C GLU A 18 -62.84 20.74 59.17
N ARG A 19 -62.93 19.55 59.78
CA ARG A 19 -64.00 19.25 60.71
C ARG A 19 -63.63 19.83 62.07
N VAL A 20 -64.21 20.99 62.33
CA VAL A 20 -64.87 21.41 63.58
C VAL A 20 -64.58 20.53 64.80
N PHE A 21 -63.99 21.19 65.80
CA PHE A 21 -64.03 20.81 67.21
C PHE A 21 -65.40 20.27 67.61
N VAL A 22 -65.45 19.04 68.11
CA VAL A 22 -66.51 18.55 68.98
C VAL A 22 -65.91 18.45 70.38
N PRO A 23 -66.48 19.10 71.41
CA PRO A 23 -65.94 19.08 72.76
C PRO A 23 -65.92 17.66 73.33
N SER A 24 -64.83 17.31 74.01
CA SER A 24 -64.75 16.13 74.87
C SER A 24 -65.83 16.22 75.95
N PHE A 25 -66.90 15.45 75.81
CA PHE A 25 -67.88 15.28 76.87
C PHE A 25 -67.20 14.52 78.01
N THR A 26 -67.16 15.14 79.17
CA THR A 26 -66.64 14.59 80.41
C THR A 26 -67.27 13.22 80.68
N GLN A 27 -66.40 12.22 80.78
CA GLN A 27 -66.71 10.94 81.39
C GLN A 27 -67.05 11.24 82.87
N TYR A 28 -68.33 11.26 83.20
CA TYR A 28 -68.77 11.17 84.58
C TYR A 28 -68.48 9.74 85.04
N GLU A 29 -67.36 9.54 85.74
CA GLU A 29 -67.19 8.36 86.59
C GLU A 29 -68.27 8.39 87.67
N THR A 30 -69.33 7.62 87.47
CA THR A 30 -70.27 7.28 88.55
C THR A 30 -69.72 6.04 89.25
N SER A 31 -68.73 6.24 90.12
CA SER A 31 -68.28 5.24 91.09
C SER A 31 -69.29 5.18 92.24
N GLN A 32 -70.41 4.50 92.01
CA GLN A 32 -71.43 4.24 93.03
C GLN A 32 -71.05 2.98 93.82
N ASN A 33 -70.20 3.15 94.83
CA ASN A 33 -70.05 2.16 95.90
C ASN A 33 -71.21 2.36 96.90
N CYS A 34 -72.30 1.60 96.73
CA CYS A 34 -73.35 1.50 97.73
C CYS A 34 -73.14 0.25 98.60
N HIS A 35 -72.89 0.49 99.89
CA HIS A 35 -72.91 -0.50 100.96
C HIS A 35 -74.29 -1.18 101.11
N PRO A 36 -74.35 -2.41 101.67
CA PRO A 36 -75.57 -3.18 101.73
C PRO A 36 -76.53 -2.68 102.83
N VAL A 37 -77.80 -2.82 102.49
CA VAL A 37 -79.03 -2.48 103.21
C VAL A 37 -79.11 -3.08 104.63
N LYS A 38 -79.64 -2.29 105.56
CA LYS A 38 -80.58 -2.80 106.57
C LYS A 38 -81.60 -1.71 106.93
N VAL A 39 -82.72 -1.68 106.22
CA VAL A 39 -83.95 -1.05 106.70
C VAL A 39 -85.09 -2.00 106.34
N GLU A 40 -85.60 -2.64 107.38
CA GLU A 40 -86.81 -3.45 107.42
C GLU A 40 -87.99 -2.49 107.58
N VAL A 41 -88.83 -2.33 106.55
CA VAL A 41 -90.14 -1.68 106.66
C VAL A 41 -91.14 -2.44 105.78
N THR A 42 -92.22 -2.83 106.44
CA THR A 42 -93.42 -3.59 106.04
C THR A 42 -94.15 -3.07 104.80
N PRO A 43 -94.90 -3.93 104.07
CA PRO A 43 -95.65 -3.55 102.87
C PRO A 43 -97.06 -3.01 103.20
N PRO A 44 -97.55 -1.95 102.52
CA PRO A 44 -98.98 -1.63 102.55
C PRO A 44 -99.71 -2.10 101.29
N GLU A 45 -100.88 -2.69 101.55
CA GLU A 45 -101.89 -3.22 100.62
C GLU A 45 -102.27 -2.28 99.47
N VAL A 46 -102.45 -2.86 98.29
CA VAL A 46 -103.00 -2.18 97.09
C VAL A 46 -104.48 -2.53 96.94
N PHE A 47 -105.33 -1.52 97.08
CA PHE A 47 -106.71 -1.57 96.59
C PHE A 47 -106.69 -1.53 95.05
N HIS A 48 -107.23 -2.55 94.39
CA HIS A 48 -107.22 -2.65 92.92
C HIS A 48 -108.47 -2.02 92.28
N SER A 49 -108.25 -0.99 91.46
CA SER A 49 -109.18 -0.52 90.43
C SER A 49 -108.69 -1.02 89.06
N PRO A 50 -109.57 -1.48 88.14
CA PRO A 50 -109.17 -2.03 86.84
C PRO A 50 -108.25 -1.12 86.00
N ASN A 51 -108.35 0.21 86.16
CA ASN A 51 -107.54 1.18 85.43
C ASN A 51 -106.08 1.30 85.93
N SER A 52 -105.81 1.10 87.21
CA SER A 52 -104.44 1.16 87.74
C SER A 52 -103.62 -0.06 87.30
N GLN A 53 -104.28 -1.22 87.15
CA GLN A 53 -103.65 -2.44 86.66
C GLN A 53 -103.19 -2.31 85.20
N ALA A 54 -104.01 -1.71 84.32
CA ALA A 54 -103.65 -1.48 82.92
C ALA A 54 -102.46 -0.51 82.76
N LEU A 55 -102.41 0.54 83.57
CA LEU A 55 -101.29 1.50 83.60
C LEU A 55 -99.98 0.83 84.03
N ILE A 56 -100.02 0.02 85.10
CA ILE A 56 -98.85 -0.71 85.59
C ILE A 56 -98.34 -1.69 84.52
N LEU A 57 -99.25 -2.38 83.80
CA LEU A 57 -98.88 -3.27 82.69
C LEU A 57 -98.25 -2.51 81.51
N ALA A 58 -98.78 -1.35 81.15
CA ALA A 58 -98.23 -0.50 80.08
C ALA A 58 -96.82 0.03 80.43
N LEU A 59 -96.62 0.46 81.68
CA LEU A 59 -95.30 0.91 82.18
C LEU A 59 -94.29 -0.23 82.20
N LYS A 60 -94.67 -1.43 82.67
CA LYS A 60 -93.80 -2.62 82.60
C LYS A 60 -93.44 -2.98 81.17
N THR A 61 -94.41 -2.95 80.25
CA THR A 61 -94.17 -3.21 78.82
C THR A 61 -93.22 -2.19 78.20
N LEU A 62 -93.32 -0.92 78.60
CA LEU A 62 -92.42 0.14 78.14
C LEU A 62 -91.00 -0.03 78.72
N GLN A 63 -90.88 -0.35 80.01
CA GLN A 63 -89.59 -0.65 80.64
C GLN A 63 -88.90 -1.84 79.96
N ASP A 64 -89.63 -2.93 79.70
CA ASP A 64 -89.11 -4.09 78.99
C ASP A 64 -88.68 -3.74 77.56
N LYS A 65 -89.41 -2.83 76.89
CA LYS A 65 -89.05 -2.36 75.55
C LYS A 65 -87.81 -1.47 75.57
N ILE A 66 -87.67 -0.58 76.54
CA ILE A 66 -86.47 0.24 76.73
C ILE A 66 -85.28 -0.67 76.99
N HIS A 67 -85.40 -1.63 77.91
CA HIS A 67 -84.32 -2.56 78.22
C HIS A 67 -83.88 -3.38 76.99
N ARG A 68 -84.84 -3.88 76.18
CA ARG A 68 -84.53 -4.55 74.91
C ARG A 68 -83.80 -3.62 73.92
N LEU A 69 -84.26 -2.38 73.77
CA LEU A 69 -83.61 -1.41 72.88
C LEU A 69 -82.21 -1.03 73.36
N GLU A 70 -81.98 -0.94 74.66
CA GLU A 70 -80.65 -0.70 75.23
C GLU A 70 -79.69 -1.86 74.92
N LEU A 71 -80.16 -3.11 75.02
CA LEU A 71 -79.39 -4.29 74.66
C LEU A 71 -79.08 -4.35 73.15
N GLU A 72 -80.07 -4.07 72.30
CA GLU A 72 -79.85 -3.98 70.85
C GLU A 72 -78.88 -2.84 70.48
N ARG A 73 -78.93 -1.71 71.20
CA ARG A 73 -78.00 -0.59 71.02
C ARG A 73 -76.56 -1.00 71.36
N THR A 74 -76.33 -1.65 72.51
CA THR A 74 -74.98 -2.10 72.88
C THR A 74 -74.48 -3.17 71.92
N GLN A 75 -75.34 -4.10 71.50
CA GLN A 75 -74.98 -5.10 70.48
C GLN A 75 -74.61 -4.44 69.13
N ALA A 76 -75.36 -3.44 68.69
CA ALA A 76 -75.06 -2.70 67.46
C ALA A 76 -73.74 -1.90 67.59
N GLU A 77 -73.48 -1.33 68.77
CA GLU A 77 -72.25 -0.60 69.08
C GLU A 77 -71.02 -1.53 69.08
N ASP A 78 -71.14 -2.72 69.67
CA ASP A 78 -70.09 -3.75 69.64
C ASP A 78 -69.82 -4.24 68.21
N ASN A 79 -70.88 -4.52 67.43
CA ASN A 79 -70.76 -4.90 66.03
C ASN A 79 -70.06 -3.81 65.20
N LEU A 80 -70.41 -2.54 65.42
CA LEU A 80 -69.75 -1.41 64.75
C LEU A 80 -68.27 -1.32 65.13
N ASN A 81 -67.93 -1.56 66.40
CA ASN A 81 -66.54 -1.57 66.88
C ASN A 81 -65.72 -2.70 66.24
N ILE A 82 -66.30 -3.91 66.10
CA ILE A 82 -65.68 -5.03 65.40
C ILE A 82 -65.44 -4.68 63.93
N LEU A 83 -66.47 -4.20 63.21
CA LEU A 83 -66.36 -3.79 61.81
C LEU A 83 -65.33 -2.67 61.60
N SER A 84 -65.26 -1.71 62.54
CA SER A 84 -64.26 -0.64 62.51
C SER A 84 -62.83 -1.17 62.63
N LYS A 85 -62.59 -2.13 63.54
CA LYS A 85 -61.29 -2.80 63.70
C LYS A 85 -60.93 -3.60 62.45
N GLU A 86 -61.86 -4.35 61.88
CA GLU A 86 -61.65 -5.11 60.65
C GLU A 86 -61.33 -4.18 59.47
N ALA A 87 -62.09 -3.09 59.29
CA ALA A 87 -61.83 -2.10 58.25
C ALA A 87 -60.45 -1.44 58.39
N ALA A 88 -60.03 -1.14 59.62
CA ALA A 88 -58.69 -0.62 59.90
C ALA A 88 -57.58 -1.64 59.58
N GLN A 89 -57.82 -2.93 59.85
CA GLN A 89 -56.89 -4.00 59.50
C GLN A 89 -56.75 -4.16 57.98
N TYR A 90 -57.86 -4.17 57.22
CA TYR A 90 -57.80 -4.21 55.76
C TYR A 90 -57.06 -3.02 55.17
N LYS A 91 -57.31 -1.82 55.69
CA LYS A 91 -56.59 -0.61 55.27
C LYS A 91 -55.08 -0.77 55.49
N LYS A 92 -54.67 -1.27 56.65
CA LYS A 92 -53.25 -1.51 56.98
C LYS A 92 -52.63 -2.58 56.09
N ALA A 93 -53.34 -3.68 55.82
CA ALA A 93 -52.86 -4.74 54.94
C ALA A 93 -52.63 -4.22 53.51
N LEU A 94 -53.55 -3.42 52.99
CA LEU A 94 -53.45 -2.83 51.65
C LEU A 94 -52.29 -1.83 51.54
N GLU A 95 -52.07 -1.02 52.58
CA GLU A 95 -50.94 -0.08 52.64
C GLU A 95 -49.59 -0.84 52.66
N ASN A 96 -49.49 -1.90 53.46
CA ASN A 96 -48.30 -2.75 53.51
C ASN A 96 -48.00 -3.40 52.14
N GLU A 97 -49.01 -3.98 51.49
CA GLU A 97 -48.84 -4.60 50.16
C GLU A 97 -48.39 -3.56 49.12
N THR A 98 -48.88 -2.33 49.23
CA THR A 98 -48.48 -1.23 48.36
C THR A 98 -47.03 -0.81 48.60
N ASN A 99 -46.60 -0.73 49.86
CA ASN A 99 -45.21 -0.45 50.21
C ASN A 99 -44.26 -1.55 49.73
N GLU A 100 -44.64 -2.82 49.88
CA GLU A 100 -43.87 -3.97 49.39
C GLU A 100 -43.74 -3.94 47.86
N ARG A 101 -44.85 -3.69 47.13
CA ARG A 101 -44.82 -3.54 45.67
C ARG A 101 -43.90 -2.39 45.24
N ASN A 102 -43.95 -1.25 45.93
CA ASN A 102 -43.09 -0.10 45.63
C ASN A 102 -41.60 -0.43 45.87
N LEU A 103 -41.29 -1.14 46.96
CA LEU A 103 -39.92 -1.56 47.27
C LEU A 103 -39.39 -2.56 46.23
N ALA A 104 -40.20 -3.56 45.86
CA ALA A 104 -39.84 -4.52 44.81
C ALA A 104 -39.60 -3.83 43.46
N HIS A 105 -40.43 -2.85 43.11
CA HIS A 105 -40.24 -2.05 41.89
C HIS A 105 -38.95 -1.24 41.93
N GLN A 106 -38.63 -0.61 43.06
CA GLN A 106 -37.40 0.15 43.23
C GLN A 106 -36.15 -0.74 43.12
N GLU A 107 -36.17 -1.92 43.73
CA GLU A 107 -35.07 -2.88 43.64
C GLU A 107 -34.90 -3.40 42.22
N LEU A 108 -35.99 -3.68 41.49
CA LEU A 108 -35.94 -4.04 40.08
C LEU A 108 -35.31 -2.93 39.23
N ILE A 109 -35.67 -1.66 39.46
CA ILE A 109 -35.05 -0.52 38.77
C ILE A 109 -33.55 -0.47 39.06
N LYS A 110 -33.14 -0.69 40.31
CA LYS A 110 -31.72 -0.70 40.70
C LYS A 110 -30.96 -1.83 39.98
N GLN A 111 -31.49 -3.05 40.02
CA GLN A 111 -30.91 -4.20 39.31
C GLN A 111 -30.82 -3.93 37.81
N LYS A 112 -31.85 -3.35 37.19
CA LYS A 112 -31.83 -2.97 35.77
C LYS A 112 -30.71 -1.97 35.46
N LYS A 113 -30.48 -0.99 36.34
CA LYS A 113 -29.37 -0.03 36.20
C LYS A 113 -28.01 -0.71 36.33
N ASP A 114 -27.85 -1.60 37.31
CA ASP A 114 -26.59 -2.32 37.53
C ASP A 114 -26.26 -3.23 36.33
N ILE A 115 -27.24 -3.96 35.80
CA ILE A 115 -27.09 -4.76 34.58
C ILE A 115 -26.74 -3.85 33.38
N SER A 116 -27.39 -2.69 33.25
CA SER A 116 -27.07 -1.75 32.17
C SER A 116 -25.63 -1.24 32.24
N ILE A 117 -25.11 -0.98 33.45
CA ILE A 117 -23.72 -0.56 33.65
C ILE A 117 -22.78 -1.71 33.27
N GLN A 118 -23.06 -2.93 33.73
CA GLN A 118 -22.26 -4.11 33.37
C GLN A 118 -22.25 -4.36 31.87
N LEU A 119 -23.40 -4.24 31.19
CA LEU A 119 -23.50 -4.39 29.74
C LEU A 119 -22.68 -3.34 29.00
N SER A 120 -22.76 -2.07 29.40
CA SER A 120 -21.97 -1.00 28.79
C SER A 120 -20.46 -1.18 29.02
N SER A 121 -20.05 -1.66 30.20
CA SER A 121 -18.67 -2.01 30.50
C SER A 121 -18.17 -3.18 29.64
N ALA A 122 -18.97 -4.24 29.52
CA ALA A 122 -18.66 -5.40 28.69
C ALA A 122 -18.57 -5.01 27.20
N GLN A 123 -19.49 -4.18 26.72
CA GLN A 123 -19.46 -3.65 25.36
C GLN A 123 -18.18 -2.84 25.11
N SER A 124 -17.81 -1.94 26.01
CA SER A 124 -16.55 -1.19 25.91
C SER A 124 -15.33 -2.12 25.84
N ARG A 125 -15.27 -3.14 26.70
CA ARG A 125 -14.21 -4.16 26.67
C ARG A 125 -14.15 -4.90 25.33
N CYS A 126 -15.30 -5.31 24.78
CA CYS A 126 -15.36 -5.98 23.48
C CYS A 126 -14.83 -5.07 22.36
N THR A 127 -15.27 -3.82 22.31
CA THR A 127 -14.80 -2.87 21.28
C THR A 127 -13.28 -2.62 21.35
N LEU A 128 -12.68 -2.66 22.55
CA LEU A 128 -11.23 -2.55 22.71
C LEU A 128 -10.51 -3.78 22.17
N LEU A 129 -11.01 -4.98 22.48
CA LEU A 129 -10.44 -6.24 21.99
C LEU A 129 -10.57 -6.36 20.46
N GLU A 130 -11.69 -5.91 19.88
CA GLU A 130 -11.89 -5.83 18.43
C GLU A 130 -10.83 -4.95 17.78
N LYS A 131 -10.56 -3.76 18.36
CA LYS A 131 -9.51 -2.85 17.86
C LYS A 131 -8.11 -3.48 17.96
N GLN A 132 -7.81 -4.19 19.05
CA GLN A 132 -6.52 -4.89 19.20
C GLN A 132 -6.37 -6.04 18.20
N LEU A 133 -7.44 -6.79 17.97
CA LEU A 133 -7.46 -7.86 16.98
C LEU A 133 -7.24 -7.29 15.58
N GLU A 134 -7.92 -6.21 15.24
CA GLU A 134 -7.77 -5.54 13.94
C GLU A 134 -6.35 -4.99 13.72
N TYR A 135 -5.76 -4.38 14.75
CA TYR A 135 -4.36 -3.97 14.72
C TYR A 135 -3.42 -5.16 14.48
N THR A 136 -3.63 -6.26 15.19
CA THR A 136 -2.81 -7.48 15.06
C THR A 136 -2.95 -8.10 13.67
N LYS A 137 -4.17 -8.20 13.13
CA LYS A 137 -4.42 -8.64 11.75
C LYS A 137 -3.63 -7.81 10.74
N ARG A 138 -3.66 -6.47 10.88
CA ARG A 138 -2.93 -5.56 10.00
C ARG A 138 -1.42 -5.76 10.08
N MET A 139 -0.88 -5.95 11.29
CA MET A 139 0.54 -6.20 11.51
C MET A 139 0.99 -7.52 10.88
N VAL A 140 0.21 -8.59 11.03
CA VAL A 140 0.49 -9.90 10.42
C VAL A 140 0.45 -9.79 8.90
N LEU A 141 -0.59 -9.18 8.31
CA LEU A 141 -0.66 -8.95 6.87
C LEU A 141 0.51 -8.13 6.35
N ASN A 142 0.98 -7.13 7.09
CA ASN A 142 2.16 -6.36 6.71
C ASN A 142 3.43 -7.22 6.73
N ALA A 143 3.63 -8.01 7.78
CA ALA A 143 4.76 -8.93 7.87
C ALA A 143 4.76 -9.99 6.75
N GLU A 144 3.59 -10.50 6.38
CA GLU A 144 3.43 -11.44 5.26
C GLU A 144 3.80 -10.78 3.91
N ARG A 145 3.37 -9.54 3.68
CA ARG A 145 3.76 -8.78 2.48
C ARG A 145 5.28 -8.55 2.43
N GLU A 146 5.89 -8.13 3.53
CA GLU A 146 7.34 -7.95 3.62
C GLU A 146 8.09 -9.26 3.34
N LYS A 147 7.62 -10.38 3.92
CA LYS A 147 8.18 -11.72 3.63
C LYS A 147 8.10 -12.05 2.16
N ASN A 148 6.96 -11.82 1.52
CA ASN A 148 6.76 -12.12 0.09
C ASN A 148 7.68 -11.27 -0.79
N ILE A 149 7.84 -9.98 -0.50
CA ILE A 149 8.77 -9.09 -1.22
C ILE A 149 10.21 -9.59 -1.09
N ILE A 150 10.63 -9.99 0.11
CA ILE A 150 12.00 -10.50 0.34
C ILE A 150 12.21 -11.82 -0.42
N LEU A 151 11.24 -12.72 -0.40
CA LEU A 151 11.30 -13.99 -1.14
C LEU A 151 11.37 -13.75 -2.65
N GLU A 152 10.59 -12.81 -3.19
CA GLU A 152 10.62 -12.44 -4.60
C GLU A 152 11.97 -11.83 -5.00
N GLN A 153 12.52 -10.93 -4.17
CA GLN A 153 13.86 -10.37 -4.37
C GLN A 153 14.93 -11.47 -4.37
N GLN A 154 14.82 -12.44 -3.46
CA GLN A 154 15.73 -13.59 -3.41
C GLN A 154 15.62 -14.46 -4.67
N ALA A 155 14.41 -14.73 -5.15
CA ALA A 155 14.17 -15.48 -6.39
C ALA A 155 14.69 -14.73 -7.62
N GLN A 156 14.54 -13.40 -7.67
CA GLN A 156 15.10 -12.59 -8.75
C GLN A 156 16.63 -12.63 -8.75
N LEU A 157 17.26 -12.44 -7.58
CA LEU A 157 18.72 -12.51 -7.45
C LEU A 157 19.27 -13.88 -7.86
N GLN A 158 18.55 -14.96 -7.53
CA GLN A 158 18.91 -16.31 -7.95
C GLN A 158 18.84 -16.48 -9.48
N ARG A 159 17.77 -15.99 -10.12
CA ARG A 159 17.65 -16.00 -11.59
C ARG A 159 18.74 -15.17 -12.27
N GLU A 160 19.10 -14.02 -11.71
CA GLU A 160 20.20 -13.19 -12.23
C GLU A 160 21.55 -13.91 -12.13
N LYS A 161 21.83 -14.56 -10.99
CA LYS A 161 23.02 -15.39 -10.82
C LYS A 161 23.09 -16.53 -11.83
N GLU A 162 21.98 -17.24 -12.04
CA GLU A 162 21.89 -18.32 -13.02
C GLU A 162 22.10 -17.79 -14.44
N GLN A 163 21.52 -16.64 -14.78
CA GLN A 163 21.71 -16.00 -16.07
C GLN A 163 23.18 -15.63 -16.30
N ASP A 164 23.85 -15.08 -15.30
CA ASP A 164 25.25 -14.72 -15.40
C ASP A 164 26.17 -15.96 -15.46
N HIS A 165 25.81 -17.01 -14.74
CA HIS A 165 26.48 -18.31 -14.85
C HIS A 165 26.34 -18.89 -16.26
N MET A 166 25.14 -18.84 -16.87
CA MET A 166 24.91 -19.27 -18.25
C MET A 166 25.74 -18.44 -19.25
N LYS A 167 25.80 -17.11 -19.08
CA LYS A 167 26.63 -16.23 -19.93
C LYS A 167 28.12 -16.56 -19.78
N LEU A 168 28.59 -16.82 -18.57
CA LEU A 168 29.97 -17.20 -18.31
C LEU A 168 30.30 -18.54 -18.96
N HIS A 169 29.42 -19.54 -18.82
CA HIS A 169 29.57 -20.84 -19.45
C HIS A 169 29.67 -20.73 -20.98
N ALA A 170 28.80 -19.95 -21.61
CA ALA A 170 28.85 -19.71 -23.06
C ALA A 170 30.17 -19.02 -23.51
N LYS A 171 30.70 -18.10 -22.69
CA LYS A 171 32.01 -17.46 -22.96
C LYS A 171 33.17 -18.45 -22.83
N LEU A 172 33.12 -19.34 -21.83
CA LEU A 172 34.13 -20.38 -21.64
C LEU A 172 34.14 -21.36 -22.81
N GLU A 173 32.97 -21.79 -23.29
CA GLU A 173 32.86 -22.65 -24.47
C GLU A 173 33.44 -21.99 -25.73
N LYS A 174 33.16 -20.69 -25.94
CA LYS A 174 33.77 -19.93 -27.04
C LYS A 174 35.30 -19.83 -26.91
N LEU A 175 35.82 -19.70 -25.69
CA LEU A 175 37.25 -19.68 -25.40
C LEU A 175 37.91 -21.03 -25.74
N ASP A 176 37.30 -22.14 -25.35
CA ASP A 176 37.77 -23.50 -25.67
C ASP A 176 37.85 -23.73 -27.19
N VAL A 177 36.86 -23.25 -27.95
CA VAL A 177 36.91 -23.30 -29.42
C VAL A 177 38.08 -22.49 -29.97
N LEU A 178 38.30 -21.27 -29.47
CA LEU A 178 39.43 -20.44 -29.90
C LEU A 178 40.79 -21.05 -29.51
N GLU A 179 40.88 -21.69 -28.35
CA GLU A 179 42.09 -22.40 -27.92
C GLU A 179 42.42 -23.56 -28.88
N LYS A 180 41.41 -24.36 -29.25
CA LYS A 180 41.57 -25.43 -30.26
C LYS A 180 42.00 -24.88 -31.63
N GLU A 181 41.45 -23.75 -32.04
CA GLU A 181 41.84 -23.04 -33.26
C GLU A 181 43.31 -22.58 -33.23
N CYS A 182 43.74 -21.97 -32.11
CA CYS A 182 45.13 -21.58 -31.90
C CYS A 182 46.08 -22.79 -32.02
N PHE A 183 45.75 -23.91 -31.38
CA PHE A 183 46.55 -25.14 -31.50
C PHE A 183 46.65 -25.62 -32.96
N ARG A 184 45.53 -25.63 -33.69
CA ARG A 184 45.53 -26.03 -35.10
C ARG A 184 46.37 -25.09 -35.97
N LEU A 185 46.26 -23.78 -35.75
CA LEU A 185 47.09 -22.80 -36.45
C LEU A 185 48.57 -22.97 -36.12
N THR A 186 48.94 -23.21 -34.86
CA THR A 186 50.33 -23.47 -34.46
C THR A 186 50.89 -24.73 -35.13
N THR A 187 50.13 -25.83 -35.20
CA THR A 187 50.59 -27.04 -35.92
C THR A 187 50.79 -26.78 -37.43
N THR A 188 49.90 -25.99 -38.02
CA THR A 188 50.00 -25.60 -39.44
C THR A 188 51.20 -24.68 -39.68
N GLN A 189 51.41 -23.68 -38.82
CA GLN A 189 52.54 -22.78 -38.85
C GLN A 189 53.85 -23.54 -38.75
N LYS A 190 53.99 -24.44 -37.75
CA LYS A 190 55.19 -25.27 -37.58
C LYS A 190 55.51 -26.11 -38.83
N THR A 191 54.48 -26.71 -39.42
CA THR A 191 54.64 -27.48 -40.67
C THR A 191 55.14 -26.61 -41.82
N ALA A 192 54.65 -25.37 -41.93
CA ALA A 192 55.11 -24.42 -42.93
C ALA A 192 56.56 -23.95 -42.67
N GLU A 193 56.92 -23.67 -41.42
CA GLU A 193 58.28 -23.32 -41.00
C GLU A 193 59.28 -24.43 -41.33
N ASP A 194 58.97 -25.69 -41.01
CA ASP A 194 59.80 -26.85 -41.34
C ASP A 194 59.99 -26.99 -42.86
N LYS A 195 58.94 -26.73 -43.64
CA LYS A 195 59.01 -26.75 -45.11
C LYS A 195 59.86 -25.61 -45.67
N ILE A 196 59.77 -24.40 -45.11
CA ILE A 196 60.62 -23.27 -45.50
C ILE A 196 62.08 -23.59 -45.22
N LYS A 197 62.39 -24.08 -44.00
CA LYS A 197 63.75 -24.46 -43.61
C LYS A 197 64.36 -25.48 -44.57
N HIS A 198 63.60 -26.49 -44.97
CA HIS A 198 64.03 -27.47 -45.98
C HIS A 198 64.31 -26.84 -47.35
N LEU A 199 63.47 -25.90 -47.78
CA LEU A 199 63.68 -25.19 -49.05
C LEU A 199 64.89 -24.24 -48.98
N GLU A 200 65.13 -23.58 -47.85
CA GLU A 200 66.32 -22.75 -47.62
C GLU A 200 67.61 -23.57 -47.67
N GLU A 201 67.61 -24.78 -47.11
CA GLU A 201 68.75 -25.70 -47.18
C GLU A 201 69.03 -26.13 -48.63
N LYS A 202 67.98 -26.50 -49.38
CA LYS A 202 68.12 -26.79 -50.82
C LYS A 202 68.61 -25.60 -51.63
N LEU A 203 68.16 -24.39 -51.30
CA LEU A 203 68.60 -23.17 -51.97
C LEU A 203 70.12 -22.96 -51.77
N LYS A 204 70.61 -23.13 -50.54
CA LYS A 204 72.06 -23.00 -50.23
C LYS A 204 72.90 -24.03 -50.99
N GLU A 205 72.42 -25.27 -51.09
CA GLU A 205 73.10 -26.30 -51.88
C GLU A 205 73.15 -25.91 -53.37
N GLU A 206 72.02 -25.48 -53.93
CA GLU A 206 71.95 -25.00 -55.31
C GLU A 206 72.84 -23.77 -55.57
N GLU A 207 72.92 -22.82 -54.64
CA GLU A 207 73.84 -21.69 -54.72
C GLU A 207 75.31 -22.15 -54.72
N HIS A 208 75.65 -23.11 -53.86
CA HIS A 208 76.98 -23.72 -53.83
C HIS A 208 77.32 -24.43 -55.16
N GLN A 209 76.38 -25.19 -55.72
CA GLN A 209 76.55 -25.84 -57.03
C GLN A 209 76.73 -24.82 -58.15
N ARG A 210 75.93 -23.73 -58.19
CA ARG A 210 76.11 -22.65 -59.17
C ARG A 210 77.48 -22.00 -59.05
N LYS A 211 77.97 -21.80 -57.83
CA LYS A 211 79.31 -21.25 -57.59
C LYS A 211 80.41 -22.17 -58.12
N LEU A 212 80.35 -23.47 -57.85
CA LEU A 212 81.28 -24.46 -58.42
C LEU A 212 81.29 -24.43 -59.95
N PHE A 213 80.10 -24.35 -60.57
CA PHE A 213 79.99 -24.21 -62.02
C PHE A 213 80.62 -22.90 -62.54
N GLN A 214 80.38 -21.79 -61.85
CA GLN A 214 80.97 -20.50 -62.20
C GLN A 214 82.50 -20.53 -62.08
N ASP A 215 83.04 -21.08 -61.01
CA ASP A 215 84.48 -21.20 -60.79
C ASP A 215 85.12 -22.04 -61.92
N LYS A 216 84.51 -23.18 -62.27
CA LYS A 216 84.98 -24.03 -63.38
C LYS A 216 84.89 -23.32 -64.75
N ALA A 217 83.83 -22.53 -64.98
CA ALA A 217 83.73 -21.72 -66.19
C ALA A 217 84.82 -20.64 -66.26
N SER A 218 85.14 -20.02 -65.12
CA SER A 218 86.22 -19.02 -65.02
C SER A 218 87.61 -19.64 -65.22
N GLU A 219 87.85 -20.85 -64.70
CA GLU A 219 89.06 -21.63 -64.93
C GLU A 219 89.21 -21.97 -66.42
N LEU A 220 88.16 -22.47 -67.06
CA LEU A 220 88.15 -22.73 -68.50
C LEU A 220 88.39 -21.47 -69.32
N GLN A 221 87.76 -20.35 -68.97
CA GLN A 221 87.97 -19.06 -69.67
C GLN A 221 89.41 -18.58 -69.51
N THR A 222 90.00 -18.70 -68.32
CA THR A 222 91.41 -18.37 -68.07
C THR A 222 92.34 -19.30 -68.85
N GLY A 223 92.07 -20.60 -68.87
CA GLY A 223 92.81 -21.58 -69.66
C GLY A 223 92.73 -21.30 -71.17
N LEU A 224 91.57 -20.90 -71.69
CA LEU A 224 91.41 -20.46 -73.07
C LEU A 224 92.16 -19.16 -73.36
N GLU A 225 92.18 -18.20 -72.44
CA GLU A 225 92.92 -16.94 -72.61
C GLU A 225 94.44 -17.18 -72.59
N ILE A 226 94.94 -18.03 -71.70
CA ILE A 226 96.35 -18.49 -71.69
C ILE A 226 96.69 -19.15 -73.03
N ASN A 227 95.83 -20.06 -73.51
CA ASN A 227 96.01 -20.69 -74.83
C ASN A 227 95.98 -19.67 -75.97
N ARG A 228 95.08 -18.66 -75.92
CA ARG A 228 95.02 -17.56 -76.88
C ARG A 228 96.32 -16.77 -76.90
N ILE A 229 96.84 -16.39 -75.73
CA ILE A 229 98.11 -15.67 -75.56
C ILE A 229 99.25 -16.52 -76.14
N LEU A 230 99.31 -17.81 -75.80
CA LEU A 230 100.33 -18.74 -76.30
C LEU A 230 100.29 -18.85 -77.83
N MET A 231 99.11 -19.07 -78.43
CA MET A 231 98.95 -19.17 -79.89
C MET A 231 99.24 -17.84 -80.62
N SER A 232 98.89 -16.71 -80.00
CA SER A 232 99.24 -15.38 -80.52
C SER A 232 100.74 -15.09 -80.42
N SER A 233 101.48 -15.77 -79.53
CA SER A 233 102.93 -15.66 -79.40
C SER A 233 103.71 -16.45 -80.47
N VAL A 234 103.05 -17.38 -81.19
CA VAL A 234 103.66 -18.18 -82.27
C VAL A 234 103.19 -17.73 -83.67
N SER A 235 102.26 -16.77 -83.76
CA SER A 235 101.70 -16.27 -85.01
C SER A 235 102.19 -14.84 -85.34
N ASN A 236 103.14 -14.71 -86.26
CA ASN A 236 103.45 -13.45 -86.95
C ASN A 236 102.70 -13.39 -88.29
N SER A 237 101.68 -12.54 -88.42
CA SER A 237 101.32 -11.98 -89.74
C SER A 237 100.39 -10.76 -89.61
N LYS A 238 100.75 -9.68 -90.30
CA LYS A 238 100.08 -8.38 -90.28
C LYS A 238 99.01 -8.26 -91.38
N HIS A 239 98.05 -7.37 -91.10
CA HIS A 239 97.22 -6.54 -91.98
C HIS A 239 95.98 -7.14 -92.69
N SER A 240 94.83 -6.46 -92.53
CA SER A 240 94.37 -5.48 -93.55
C SER A 240 93.10 -4.69 -93.13
N LYS A 241 93.00 -3.46 -93.65
CA LYS A 241 91.82 -2.58 -93.68
C LYS A 241 91.03 -2.87 -94.98
N GLY A 242 89.69 -2.74 -94.96
CA GLY A 242 88.87 -2.69 -96.19
C GLY A 242 87.38 -2.41 -95.92
N LYS A 243 86.73 -1.60 -96.77
CA LYS A 243 85.48 -0.83 -96.51
C LYS A 243 84.20 -1.42 -97.16
N LYS A 244 83.04 -1.13 -96.54
CA LYS A 244 81.67 -0.76 -97.05
C LYS A 244 81.07 -1.42 -98.32
N LYS A 245 79.82 -1.97 -98.22
CA LYS A 245 78.47 -1.37 -98.50
C LYS A 245 77.41 -2.31 -99.18
N SER A 246 76.13 -1.99 -98.89
CA SER A 246 74.83 -2.30 -99.58
C SER A 246 74.06 -3.56 -99.09
N SER A 247 72.91 -3.42 -98.38
CA SER A 247 71.48 -3.25 -98.80
C SER A 247 70.84 -4.56 -99.30
N LYS A 248 69.62 -5.04 -98.97
CA LYS A 248 68.36 -4.39 -98.55
C LYS A 248 67.30 -5.46 -98.12
N LYS A 249 66.48 -5.14 -97.09
CA LYS A 249 65.09 -5.59 -96.73
C LYS A 249 64.77 -7.07 -96.44
N THR A 250 64.14 -7.33 -95.27
CA THR A 250 62.69 -7.58 -95.09
C THR A 250 62.26 -7.30 -93.62
N LYS A 251 61.01 -6.86 -93.43
CA LYS A 251 60.32 -6.35 -92.22
C LYS A 251 59.95 -7.49 -91.22
N CYS A 252 59.78 -7.29 -89.90
CA CYS A 252 58.55 -6.76 -89.27
C CYS A 252 58.73 -6.34 -87.78
N LEU A 253 58.31 -5.09 -87.48
CA LEU A 253 57.64 -4.48 -86.29
C LEU A 253 57.90 -5.02 -84.86
N LYS A 254 58.61 -4.24 -84.02
CA LYS A 254 58.13 -3.20 -83.06
C LYS A 254 57.26 -3.72 -81.89
N ARG A 255 57.80 -3.61 -80.66
CA ARG A 255 57.41 -2.59 -79.65
C ARG A 255 58.36 -2.67 -78.45
N GLY A 256 59.06 -1.58 -78.16
CA GLY A 256 59.82 -1.41 -76.91
C GLY A 256 59.08 -0.50 -75.93
N LEU A 257 59.47 -0.53 -74.66
CA LEU A 257 59.77 0.65 -73.84
C LEU A 257 60.51 0.23 -72.55
N PRO A 258 61.31 1.13 -71.93
CA PRO A 258 62.35 0.82 -70.95
C PRO A 258 61.99 1.18 -69.49
N GLN A 259 62.75 0.55 -68.59
CA GLN A 259 63.35 1.02 -67.33
C GLN A 259 62.61 1.94 -66.33
N GLU A 260 62.65 1.44 -65.08
CA GLU A 260 62.98 2.13 -63.81
C GLU A 260 61.91 2.88 -62.97
N SER A 261 61.73 2.35 -61.75
CA SER A 261 62.00 3.00 -60.44
C SER A 261 60.81 3.37 -59.50
N TYR A 262 60.89 2.77 -58.30
CA TYR A 262 60.52 3.18 -56.91
C TYR A 262 59.10 3.58 -56.44
N SER A 263 58.81 3.06 -55.23
CA SER A 263 58.15 3.65 -54.04
C SER A 263 56.61 3.66 -53.82
N LYS A 264 56.18 2.71 -52.97
CA LYS A 264 55.52 2.82 -51.62
C LYS A 264 54.31 3.76 -51.36
N PHE A 265 53.32 3.14 -50.70
CA PHE A 265 52.27 3.64 -49.78
C PHE A 265 50.86 3.96 -50.31
N GLY A 266 49.85 3.42 -49.60
CA GLY A 266 48.72 4.22 -49.09
C GLY A 266 47.32 3.81 -49.54
N ALA A 267 46.50 3.43 -48.56
CA ALA A 267 45.06 3.11 -48.55
C ALA A 267 44.11 3.87 -49.51
N PRO A 268 42.92 3.30 -49.83
CA PRO A 268 41.88 4.01 -50.58
C PRO A 268 40.97 4.85 -49.65
N SER A 269 40.85 6.14 -49.97
CA SER A 269 39.84 7.05 -49.40
C SER A 269 38.70 7.30 -50.39
N PHE A 270 37.49 7.19 -49.85
CA PHE A 270 36.24 7.81 -50.30
C PHE A 270 36.41 9.25 -50.80
N VAL A 271 35.67 9.64 -51.86
CA VAL A 271 34.89 10.89 -51.98
C VAL A 271 33.88 10.82 -53.17
N PRO A 272 32.94 11.79 -53.41
CA PRO A 272 31.50 11.52 -53.40
C PRO A 272 30.70 12.04 -54.63
N GLY A 273 29.41 11.66 -54.68
CA GLY A 273 28.29 12.54 -55.07
C GLY A 273 28.06 12.89 -56.55
N LYS A 274 26.87 12.53 -57.07
CA LYS A 274 25.87 13.44 -57.67
C LYS A 274 24.58 12.67 -58.09
N LYS A 275 23.43 13.25 -57.72
CA LYS A 275 22.02 12.91 -58.09
C LYS A 275 21.69 13.52 -59.50
N PRO A 276 20.46 13.50 -60.11
CA PRO A 276 19.12 13.25 -59.53
C PRO A 276 17.97 12.68 -60.43
N SER A 277 16.79 12.59 -59.79
CA SER A 277 15.43 12.82 -60.30
C SER A 277 14.55 11.64 -60.73
N ARG A 278 13.49 11.39 -59.93
CA ARG A 278 12.10 11.43 -60.40
C ARG A 278 11.20 12.13 -59.38
N ILE A 279 10.30 12.91 -59.95
CA ILE A 279 9.34 13.84 -59.36
C ILE A 279 7.99 13.14 -59.24
N LEU A 280 7.27 13.37 -58.14
CA LEU A 280 5.83 13.63 -58.16
C LEU A 280 5.51 14.63 -57.06
N GLN A 281 5.20 15.85 -57.49
CA GLN A 281 4.66 16.94 -56.71
C GLN A 281 3.14 16.77 -56.60
N CYS A 282 2.57 17.13 -55.45
CA CYS A 282 1.32 17.89 -55.40
C CYS A 282 1.52 19.11 -54.48
N LYS A 283 0.93 20.21 -54.91
CA LYS A 283 1.24 21.61 -54.59
C LYS A 283 0.55 22.13 -53.32
N ALA A 284 1.15 23.19 -52.78
CA ALA A 284 0.79 23.92 -51.56
C ALA A 284 -0.20 25.08 -51.79
N ALA A 285 -0.96 25.46 -50.75
CA ALA A 285 -0.96 26.81 -50.13
C ALA A 285 -1.80 26.85 -48.82
N PRO A 286 -1.44 27.66 -47.80
CA PRO A 286 -2.04 27.69 -46.45
C PRO A 286 -3.11 28.80 -46.29
N PRO A 287 -4.03 28.76 -45.29
CA PRO A 287 -3.72 29.31 -43.96
C PRO A 287 -4.46 28.68 -42.74
N HIS A 288 -3.91 29.01 -41.55
CA HIS A 288 -4.46 29.01 -40.20
C HIS A 288 -4.02 27.94 -39.18
N PRO A 289 -3.53 28.37 -37.99
CA PRO A 289 -3.02 27.49 -36.95
C PRO A 289 -4.16 27.15 -36.00
N GLU A 290 -4.76 25.98 -36.14
CA GLU A 290 -5.61 25.45 -35.08
C GLU A 290 -5.04 24.13 -34.59
N ASN A 291 -4.53 24.23 -33.36
CA ASN A 291 -4.37 23.18 -32.38
C ASN A 291 -3.46 22.02 -32.80
N SER A 292 -2.16 22.22 -32.56
CA SER A 292 -1.32 21.10 -32.16
C SER A 292 -1.93 20.49 -30.89
N VAL A 293 -2.85 19.53 -31.04
CA VAL A 293 -3.30 18.67 -29.94
C VAL A 293 -2.03 18.08 -29.36
N SER A 294 -1.65 18.54 -28.18
CA SER A 294 -0.40 18.14 -27.58
C SER A 294 -0.53 16.66 -27.26
N VAL A 295 0.56 15.88 -27.37
CA VAL A 295 0.57 14.45 -26.98
C VAL A 295 0.01 14.24 -25.56
N CYS A 296 0.03 15.29 -24.74
CA CYS A 296 -0.56 15.34 -23.41
C CYS A 296 -2.09 15.32 -23.38
N ASP A 297 -2.77 15.89 -24.38
CA ASP A 297 -4.24 16.01 -24.41
C ASP A 297 -4.86 14.63 -24.72
N ASN A 298 -4.31 13.91 -25.71
CA ASN A 298 -4.74 12.54 -26.04
C ASN A 298 -4.52 11.54 -24.89
N LEU A 299 -3.45 11.75 -24.10
CA LEU A 299 -3.14 10.90 -22.96
C LEU A 299 -4.08 11.16 -21.78
N SER A 300 -4.49 12.42 -21.61
CA SER A 300 -5.49 12.81 -20.63
C SER A 300 -6.87 12.26 -20.98
N GLU A 301 -7.26 12.30 -22.26
CA GLU A 301 -8.52 11.74 -22.75
C GLU A 301 -8.59 10.22 -22.52
N LEU A 302 -7.53 9.49 -22.87
CA LEU A 302 -7.46 8.04 -22.61
C LEU A 302 -7.52 7.72 -21.11
N LEU A 303 -6.88 8.53 -20.27
CA LEU A 303 -6.92 8.33 -18.83
C LEU A 303 -8.31 8.57 -18.25
N MET A 304 -9.02 9.60 -18.74
CA MET A 304 -10.41 9.85 -18.38
C MET A 304 -11.30 8.67 -18.76
N ALA A 305 -11.22 8.19 -20.00
CA ALA A 305 -11.99 7.04 -20.46
C ALA A 305 -11.75 5.78 -19.60
N MET A 306 -10.48 5.52 -19.25
CA MET A 306 -10.16 4.37 -18.39
C MET A 306 -10.66 4.53 -16.96
N GLN A 307 -10.68 5.76 -16.43
CA GLN A 307 -11.22 6.07 -15.10
C GLN A 307 -12.74 5.88 -15.09
N ASP A 308 -13.44 6.35 -16.12
CA ASP A 308 -14.89 6.15 -16.30
C ASP A 308 -15.25 4.66 -16.37
N GLU A 309 -14.45 3.87 -17.11
CA GLU A 309 -14.65 2.42 -17.17
C GLU A 309 -14.38 1.71 -15.83
N LEU A 310 -13.47 2.22 -14.99
CA LEU A 310 -13.25 1.70 -13.64
C LEU A 310 -14.43 2.06 -12.74
N ASP A 311 -14.96 3.26 -12.87
CA ASP A 311 -16.14 3.70 -12.13
C ASP A 311 -17.39 2.92 -12.54
N GLN A 312 -17.53 2.58 -13.83
CA GLN A 312 -18.57 1.67 -14.30
C GLN A 312 -18.47 0.28 -13.64
N MET A 313 -17.26 -0.28 -13.54
CA MET A 313 -17.06 -1.57 -12.84
C MET A 313 -17.30 -1.47 -11.34
N ASN A 314 -17.00 -0.33 -10.71
CA ASN A 314 -17.35 -0.08 -9.30
C ASN A 314 -18.86 -0.08 -9.08
N MET A 315 -19.62 0.50 -10.01
CA MET A 315 -21.09 0.49 -9.95
C MET A 315 -21.64 -0.93 -10.11
N GLU A 316 -21.14 -1.69 -11.09
CA GLU A 316 -21.49 -3.10 -11.31
C GLU A 316 -21.17 -3.97 -10.07
N HIS A 317 -20.01 -3.76 -9.45
CA HIS A 317 -19.62 -4.45 -8.22
C HIS A 317 -20.58 -4.15 -7.06
N GLN A 318 -21.00 -2.89 -6.92
CA GLN A 318 -21.96 -2.50 -5.89
C GLN A 318 -23.37 -3.08 -6.15
N GLU A 319 -23.76 -3.18 -7.42
CA GLU A 319 -25.03 -3.79 -7.84
C GLU A 319 -25.04 -5.30 -7.54
N LEU A 320 -24.00 -6.03 -7.94
CA LEU A 320 -23.86 -7.47 -7.66
C LEU A 320 -23.82 -7.76 -6.16
N LEU A 321 -23.16 -6.90 -5.37
CA LEU A 321 -23.18 -6.99 -3.90
C LEU A 321 -24.58 -6.79 -3.30
N ASN A 322 -25.41 -5.95 -3.91
CA ASN A 322 -26.79 -5.76 -3.46
C ASN A 322 -27.67 -6.96 -3.85
N GLN A 323 -27.49 -7.49 -5.07
CA GLN A 323 -28.18 -8.71 -5.52
C GLN A 323 -27.86 -9.93 -4.65
N MET A 324 -26.60 -10.06 -4.19
CA MET A 324 -26.21 -11.10 -3.24
C MET A 324 -26.94 -10.99 -1.89
N LYS A 325 -27.19 -9.78 -1.40
CA LYS A 325 -27.90 -9.57 -0.13
C LYS A 325 -29.41 -9.84 -0.23
N GLU A 326 -29.98 -9.66 -1.41
CA GLU A 326 -31.42 -9.84 -1.67
C GLU A 326 -31.77 -11.29 -2.05
N THR A 327 -30.81 -12.07 -2.54
CA THR A 327 -31.03 -13.46 -2.94
C THR A 327 -31.05 -14.41 -1.75
N GLN A 328 -32.06 -15.30 -1.70
CA GLN A 328 -32.21 -16.33 -0.66
C GLN A 328 -31.74 -17.72 -1.11
N SER A 329 -31.50 -17.91 -2.42
CA SER A 329 -31.08 -19.19 -2.98
C SER A 329 -29.56 -19.33 -2.91
N HIS A 330 -29.09 -20.39 -2.26
CA HIS A 330 -27.66 -20.64 -2.05
C HIS A 330 -26.87 -20.78 -3.36
N SER A 331 -27.41 -21.47 -4.38
CA SER A 331 -26.74 -21.66 -5.66
C SER A 331 -26.58 -20.35 -6.44
N VAL A 332 -27.54 -19.43 -6.32
CA VAL A 332 -27.49 -18.12 -6.97
C VAL A 332 -26.49 -17.20 -6.26
N CYS A 333 -26.37 -17.32 -4.93
CA CYS A 333 -25.32 -16.62 -4.19
C CYS A 333 -23.92 -17.06 -4.63
N GLU A 334 -23.66 -18.36 -4.81
CA GLU A 334 -22.37 -18.89 -5.29
C GLU A 334 -22.00 -18.38 -6.70
N ASP A 335 -23.00 -18.29 -7.59
CA ASP A 335 -22.81 -17.74 -8.94
C ASP A 335 -22.45 -16.24 -8.88
N ILE A 336 -23.16 -15.45 -8.07
CA ILE A 336 -22.90 -14.01 -7.87
C ILE A 336 -21.53 -13.79 -7.20
N GLU A 337 -21.13 -14.63 -6.25
CA GLU A 337 -19.80 -14.60 -5.63
C GLU A 337 -18.69 -14.83 -6.67
N SER A 338 -18.88 -15.80 -7.56
CA SER A 338 -17.94 -16.10 -8.64
C SER A 338 -17.83 -14.94 -9.65
N GLU A 339 -18.96 -14.31 -9.99
CA GLU A 339 -19.00 -13.14 -10.87
C GLU A 339 -18.32 -11.92 -10.24
N LEU A 340 -18.53 -11.68 -8.94
CA LEU A 340 -17.81 -10.65 -8.18
C LEU A 340 -16.31 -10.90 -8.13
N GLU A 341 -15.87 -12.15 -7.93
CA GLU A 341 -14.44 -12.47 -7.92
C GLU A 341 -13.80 -12.17 -9.28
N HIS A 342 -14.49 -12.48 -10.38
CA HIS A 342 -14.04 -12.14 -11.71
C HIS A 342 -14.02 -10.61 -11.95
N LEU A 343 -15.06 -9.89 -11.50
CA LEU A 343 -15.15 -8.44 -11.63
C LEU A 343 -14.04 -7.73 -10.84
N VAL A 344 -13.73 -8.18 -9.63
CA VAL A 344 -12.63 -7.66 -8.81
C VAL A 344 -11.29 -7.84 -9.52
N LYS A 345 -11.01 -9.01 -10.11
CA LYS A 345 -9.79 -9.24 -10.91
C LYS A 345 -9.71 -8.25 -12.08
N LYS A 346 -10.83 -7.99 -12.76
CA LYS A 346 -10.89 -7.01 -13.86
C LYS A 346 -10.66 -5.57 -13.39
N MET A 347 -11.21 -5.19 -12.24
CA MET A 347 -10.98 -3.89 -11.61
C MET A 347 -9.52 -3.69 -11.22
N GLU A 348 -8.88 -4.72 -10.66
CA GLU A 348 -7.45 -4.69 -10.30
C GLU A 348 -6.57 -4.48 -11.54
N ILE A 349 -6.79 -5.27 -12.59
CA ILE A 349 -6.08 -5.13 -13.87
C ILE A 349 -6.26 -3.72 -14.43
N LYS A 350 -7.47 -3.16 -14.40
CA LYS A 350 -7.71 -1.81 -14.90
C LYS A 350 -7.02 -0.74 -14.05
N GLY A 351 -7.03 -0.89 -12.73
CA GLY A 351 -6.28 -0.03 -11.80
C GLY A 351 -4.78 -0.02 -12.08
N GLU A 352 -4.19 -1.18 -12.42
CA GLU A 352 -2.80 -1.25 -12.87
C GLU A 352 -2.56 -0.51 -14.20
N GLN A 353 -3.46 -0.67 -15.16
CA GLN A 353 -3.34 0.00 -16.46
C GLN A 353 -3.42 1.53 -16.28
N ILE A 354 -4.36 2.04 -15.47
CA ILE A 354 -4.45 3.47 -15.12
C ILE A 354 -3.16 3.94 -14.45
N SER A 355 -2.60 3.14 -13.55
CA SER A 355 -1.35 3.47 -12.86
C SER A 355 -0.15 3.54 -13.82
N LYS A 356 -0.05 2.62 -14.78
CA LYS A 356 0.97 2.64 -15.84
C LYS A 356 0.81 3.87 -16.73
N LEU A 357 -0.44 4.21 -17.08
CA LEU A 357 -0.75 5.38 -17.91
C LEU A 357 -0.42 6.70 -17.20
N LYS A 358 -0.78 6.85 -15.92
CA LYS A 358 -0.41 8.01 -15.08
C LYS A 358 1.10 8.21 -15.02
N LYS A 359 1.87 7.15 -14.80
CA LYS A 359 3.35 7.21 -14.81
C LYS A 359 3.92 7.64 -16.16
N HIS A 360 3.30 7.20 -17.26
CA HIS A 360 3.69 7.64 -18.59
C HIS A 360 3.39 9.13 -18.79
N GLN A 361 2.21 9.58 -18.36
CA GLN A 361 1.81 11.00 -18.41
C GLN A 361 2.77 11.90 -17.63
N ASP A 362 3.15 11.51 -16.42
CA ASP A 362 4.14 12.23 -15.62
C ASP A 362 5.51 12.31 -16.32
N SER A 363 5.93 11.21 -16.95
CA SER A 363 7.19 11.12 -17.68
C SER A 363 7.18 12.03 -18.92
N VAL A 364 6.07 12.05 -19.67
CA VAL A 364 5.85 12.92 -20.83
C VAL A 364 5.84 14.39 -20.39
N HIS A 365 5.10 14.76 -19.35
CA HIS A 365 5.10 16.11 -18.78
C HIS A 365 6.49 16.55 -18.32
N LYS A 366 7.25 15.66 -17.68
CA LYS A 366 8.62 15.95 -17.21
C LYS A 366 9.58 16.19 -18.38
N LEU A 367 9.44 15.45 -19.48
CA LEU A 367 10.20 15.67 -20.71
C LEU A 367 9.79 16.98 -21.39
N GLN A 368 8.49 17.26 -21.48
CA GLN A 368 7.95 18.50 -22.05
C GLN A 368 8.41 19.73 -21.25
N LYS A 369 8.43 19.65 -19.92
CA LYS A 369 8.98 20.69 -19.03
C LYS A 369 10.47 20.89 -19.22
N LYS A 370 11.25 19.81 -19.38
CA LYS A 370 12.69 19.90 -19.69
C LYS A 370 12.94 20.59 -21.04
N LEU A 371 12.14 20.28 -22.06
CA LEU A 371 12.23 20.89 -23.39
C LEU A 371 11.87 22.38 -23.37
N GLN A 372 10.90 22.80 -22.57
CA GLN A 372 10.59 24.22 -22.37
C GLN A 372 11.72 24.95 -21.60
N ASN A 373 12.25 24.32 -20.55
CA ASN A 373 13.34 24.90 -19.77
C ASN A 373 14.63 25.07 -20.59
N SER A 374 14.98 24.11 -21.46
CA SER A 374 16.14 24.26 -22.37
C SER A 374 15.94 25.40 -23.38
N ARG A 375 14.70 25.60 -23.85
CA ARG A 375 14.35 26.69 -24.77
C ARG A 375 14.43 28.08 -24.13
N MET A 376 14.16 28.18 -22.83
CA MET A 376 14.33 29.43 -22.05
C MET A 376 15.80 29.68 -21.64
N SER A 377 16.59 28.61 -21.52
CA SER A 377 18.03 28.67 -21.17
C SER A 377 18.88 29.16 -22.36
N GLU A 378 18.57 28.74 -23.58
CA GLU A 378 19.26 29.20 -24.81
C GLU A 378 18.97 30.66 -25.18
N ALA A 379 17.82 31.19 -24.77
CA ALA A 379 17.47 32.60 -25.04
C ALA A 379 18.21 33.61 -24.14
N SER A 380 18.95 33.16 -23.12
CA SER A 380 19.60 34.03 -22.12
C SER A 380 21.14 33.95 -22.12
N GLY A 381 21.74 33.17 -23.02
CA GLY A 381 23.17 32.82 -22.99
C GLY A 381 23.99 33.37 -24.15
N ILE A 382 23.91 34.67 -24.45
CA ILE A 382 24.86 35.35 -25.35
C ILE A 382 25.33 36.65 -24.69
N GLN A 383 26.31 36.55 -23.79
CA GLN A 383 27.37 37.56 -23.68
C GLN A 383 28.55 37.10 -22.82
N ARG A 384 29.74 37.17 -23.48
CA ARG A 384 31.10 37.38 -22.96
C ARG A 384 31.96 36.16 -22.61
N GLU A 385 32.78 35.83 -23.60
CA GLU A 385 34.11 35.24 -23.52
C GLU A 385 35.14 36.14 -22.80
N ASP A 386 36.21 35.46 -22.39
CA ASP A 386 37.58 35.92 -22.10
C ASP A 386 37.89 36.64 -20.79
N SER A 387 38.61 35.95 -19.89
CA SER A 387 40.06 36.22 -19.67
C SER A 387 40.70 35.35 -18.58
N ASN A 388 41.92 34.90 -18.88
CA ASN A 388 42.88 34.15 -18.06
C ASN A 388 43.31 34.87 -16.77
N SER A 389 43.66 34.13 -15.70
CA SER A 389 44.93 34.33 -14.95
C SER A 389 45.21 33.29 -13.84
N LYS A 390 46.51 33.08 -13.65
CA LYS A 390 47.23 32.15 -12.77
C LYS A 390 47.05 32.41 -11.26
N GLY A 391 47.14 31.33 -10.47
CA GLY A 391 48.16 31.21 -9.41
C GLY A 391 47.82 31.61 -7.97
N SER A 392 48.07 30.65 -7.07
CA SER A 392 48.62 30.79 -5.71
C SER A 392 47.70 30.93 -4.48
N LYS A 393 47.64 29.82 -3.72
CA LYS A 393 47.87 29.63 -2.27
C LYS A 393 47.32 30.65 -1.24
N ASN A 394 46.48 30.05 -0.38
CA ASN A 394 46.51 30.04 1.10
C ASN A 394 45.99 31.23 1.94
N VAL A 395 45.43 30.79 3.08
CA VAL A 395 45.19 31.46 4.38
C VAL A 395 43.82 32.13 4.59
N LYS A 396 42.93 31.33 5.20
CA LYS A 396 42.28 31.55 6.51
C LYS A 396 42.10 33.02 6.92
N ASN A 397 40.86 33.48 7.11
CA ASN A 397 40.45 34.41 8.17
C ASN A 397 38.91 34.43 8.29
N SER A 398 38.43 34.01 9.46
CA SER A 398 37.16 34.40 10.10
C SER A 398 37.56 35.50 11.12
N PRO A 399 36.75 36.53 11.51
CA PRO A 399 35.42 36.33 12.11
C PRO A 399 34.39 37.50 12.11
N ARG A 400 33.24 37.22 12.76
CA ARG A 400 32.22 38.11 13.38
C ARG A 400 31.18 38.76 12.46
N LYS A 401 29.91 38.37 12.57
CA LYS A 401 28.85 38.73 13.56
C LYS A 401 28.37 40.18 13.44
N CYS A 402 27.15 40.35 12.94
CA CYS A 402 26.20 41.32 13.44
C CYS A 402 24.79 40.71 13.36
N SER A 403 24.23 40.41 14.54
CA SER A 403 22.82 40.12 14.75
C SER A 403 22.09 41.45 14.89
N HIS A 404 20.89 41.57 14.32
CA HIS A 404 19.85 42.41 14.89
C HIS A 404 18.66 41.52 15.23
N GLU A 405 18.43 41.39 16.54
CA GLU A 405 17.19 40.92 17.16
C GLU A 405 16.04 41.88 16.87
N SER A 406 14.88 41.33 16.54
CA SER A 406 13.61 41.75 17.12
C SER A 406 12.65 40.55 17.16
N SER A 407 12.62 39.88 18.30
CA SER A 407 11.54 39.01 18.78
C SER A 407 10.84 39.77 19.93
N PRO A 408 9.57 39.54 20.32
CA PRO A 408 9.04 38.19 20.59
C PRO A 408 7.51 37.96 20.44
N LEU A 409 7.10 36.74 20.05
CA LEU A 409 5.88 36.12 20.59
C LEU A 409 6.15 34.65 20.93
N GLN A 410 5.69 34.26 22.12
CA GLN A 410 6.05 33.06 22.87
C GLN A 410 5.15 31.84 22.55
N LYS A 411 5.82 30.66 22.43
CA LYS A 411 5.57 29.37 23.14
C LYS A 411 4.17 28.71 23.01
N ASN A 412 3.99 27.40 22.75
CA ASN A 412 4.80 26.23 23.16
C ASN A 412 4.37 24.93 22.42
N SER A 413 5.29 23.97 22.40
CA SER A 413 5.11 22.51 22.57
C SER A 413 5.47 21.56 21.40
N ASN A 414 6.79 21.43 21.19
CA ASN A 414 7.58 20.19 21.11
C ASN A 414 6.93 18.86 20.64
N PHE A 415 7.36 18.37 19.46
CA PHE A 415 7.66 16.96 19.23
C PHE A 415 8.99 16.83 18.46
N HIS A 416 10.01 16.24 19.09
CA HIS A 416 11.24 15.83 18.44
C HIS A 416 11.18 14.32 18.11
N PRO A 417 11.51 13.88 16.88
CA PRO A 417 11.71 12.47 16.59
C PRO A 417 13.00 11.97 17.27
N LYS A 418 12.88 10.91 18.08
CA LYS A 418 14.04 10.22 18.67
C LYS A 418 14.90 9.58 17.57
N ARG A 419 16.17 9.95 17.56
CA ARG A 419 17.26 9.32 16.80
C ARG A 419 17.55 7.95 17.40
N VAL A 420 17.15 6.88 16.71
CA VAL A 420 17.50 5.50 17.09
C VAL A 420 19.00 5.29 16.87
N HIS A 421 19.69 4.99 17.96
CA HIS A 421 21.11 4.64 18.00
C HIS A 421 21.22 3.12 17.92
N ASN A 422 22.23 2.66 17.19
CA ASN A 422 22.60 1.28 16.93
C ASN A 422 22.39 0.34 18.13
N LEU A 423 21.50 -0.63 17.99
CA LEU A 423 21.45 -1.82 18.85
C LEU A 423 22.42 -2.85 18.30
N GLN A 424 23.59 -2.94 18.93
CA GLN A 424 24.51 -4.05 18.76
C GLN A 424 23.94 -5.24 19.54
N MET A 425 23.26 -6.16 18.85
CA MET A 425 22.82 -7.42 19.44
C MET A 425 24.03 -8.32 19.66
N LYS A 426 24.40 -8.56 20.93
CA LYS A 426 25.28 -9.67 21.31
C LYS A 426 24.42 -10.79 21.87
N LEU A 427 24.09 -11.76 21.02
CA LEU A 427 23.64 -13.07 21.47
C LEU A 427 24.89 -13.95 21.59
N SER A 428 25.12 -14.53 22.76
CA SER A 428 26.19 -15.48 22.97
C SER A 428 25.71 -16.87 22.55
N LYS A 429 26.63 -17.73 22.11
CA LYS A 429 26.33 -19.07 21.58
C LYS A 429 25.60 -19.98 22.59
N ASP A 430 25.65 -19.63 23.87
CA ASP A 430 25.12 -20.43 24.97
C ASP A 430 23.65 -20.08 25.33
N ASP A 431 23.06 -19.07 24.68
CA ASP A 431 21.67 -18.62 24.93
C ASP A 431 20.60 -19.46 24.20
N ILE A 432 20.99 -20.55 23.53
CA ILE A 432 20.07 -21.47 22.83
C ILE A 432 20.08 -22.82 23.55
N MET A 433 19.31 -22.93 24.63
CA MET A 433 18.96 -24.21 25.24
C MET A 433 17.60 -24.64 24.66
N TRP A 434 17.60 -25.69 23.84
CA TRP A 434 16.37 -26.40 23.48
C TRP A 434 16.04 -27.38 24.61
N GLU A 435 14.88 -27.20 25.24
CA GLU A 435 14.28 -28.20 26.12
C GLU A 435 13.93 -29.43 25.28
N GLN A 436 14.30 -30.61 25.78
CA GLN A 436 14.25 -31.89 25.07
C GLN A 436 12.93 -32.63 25.29
#